data_AF-A0A225D7M4-F1
#
_entry.id   AF-A0A225D7M4-F1
#
_cell.length_a   1.000
_cell.length_b   1.000
_cell.length_c   1.000
_cell.angle_alpha   90.00
_cell.angle_beta   90.00
_cell.angle_gamma   90.00
#
_symmetry.space_group_name_H-M   'P 1'
#
loop_
_entity.id
_entity.type
_entity.pdbx_description
1 polymer ?
#
loop_
_entity_poly.entity_id
_entity_poly.type
_entity_poly.pdbx_seq_one_letter_code
_entity_poly.pdbx_strand_id
1 'polypeptide(L)'
;MNQKRFVRRAAITVGVAAAAVFVAAGCKNDGHFSLFGYDTRPPFDSNIRSVYLPLFKVNAYHTNPYRNIDVDINEAIARELNQRHSPIKVVSDPAGADTELIGTVANIYKNQLNRNQFNLLREFDVMITVEIVWRDLRTGKVLTSSRGPVAPLPVSPFDTTLPAAPPPPPPTGAIPLTIYGFGRVLPELGESNTTGEQAAINSLARQIVNQMEKPW
;
A
#
# COMPACT_ATOMS: atom_id res chain seq x y z
N MET A 1 25.85 -50.19 -44.35
CA MET A 1 24.90 -49.07 -44.60
C MET A 1 23.86 -48.91 -43.47
N ASN A 2 24.19 -49.15 -42.18
CA ASN A 2 23.21 -49.10 -41.07
C ASN A 2 23.51 -48.07 -39.96
N GLN A 3 24.72 -47.53 -39.87
CA GLN A 3 25.14 -46.66 -38.76
C GLN A 3 24.58 -45.23 -38.86
N LYS A 4 24.43 -44.69 -40.09
CA LYS A 4 23.91 -43.33 -40.33
C LYS A 4 22.42 -43.16 -40.00
N ARG A 5 21.64 -44.25 -39.99
CA ARG A 5 20.20 -44.22 -39.67
C ARG A 5 19.93 -44.20 -38.16
N PHE A 6 20.83 -44.78 -37.35
CA PHE A 6 20.70 -44.82 -35.89
C PHE A 6 21.00 -43.46 -35.25
N VAL A 7 22.05 -42.78 -35.73
CA VAL A 7 22.44 -41.43 -35.25
C VAL A 7 21.37 -40.38 -35.54
N ARG A 8 20.71 -40.45 -36.71
CA ARG A 8 19.60 -39.55 -37.05
C ARG A 8 18.37 -39.75 -36.17
N ARG A 9 18.03 -41.00 -35.82
CA ARG A 9 16.91 -41.31 -34.91
C ARG A 9 17.20 -40.90 -33.47
N ALA A 10 18.44 -41.06 -33.01
CA ALA A 10 18.89 -40.58 -31.70
C ALA A 10 18.88 -39.05 -31.61
N ALA A 11 19.33 -38.33 -32.65
CA ALA A 11 19.31 -36.87 -32.66
C ALA A 11 17.87 -36.29 -32.64
N ILE A 12 16.94 -36.92 -33.36
CA ILE A 12 15.52 -36.50 -33.37
C ILE A 12 14.86 -36.75 -32.02
N THR A 13 15.13 -37.90 -31.37
CA THR A 13 14.56 -38.20 -30.05
C THR A 13 15.10 -37.31 -28.95
N VAL A 14 16.39 -36.95 -28.98
CA VAL A 14 16.98 -35.97 -28.05
C VAL A 14 16.43 -34.56 -28.28
N GLY A 15 16.25 -34.14 -29.54
CA GLY A 15 15.65 -32.83 -29.86
C GLY A 15 14.20 -32.70 -29.40
N VAL A 16 13.39 -33.76 -29.56
CA VAL A 16 12.00 -33.78 -29.08
C VAL A 16 11.92 -33.81 -27.54
N ALA A 17 12.83 -34.53 -26.87
CA ALA A 17 12.90 -34.54 -25.41
C ALA A 17 13.31 -33.17 -24.84
N ALA A 18 14.26 -32.47 -25.48
CA ALA A 18 14.66 -31.13 -25.07
C ALA A 18 13.52 -30.10 -25.26
N ALA A 19 12.77 -30.19 -26.37
CA ALA A 19 11.60 -29.35 -26.60
C ALA A 19 10.47 -29.61 -25.58
N ALA A 20 10.25 -30.86 -25.18
CA ALA A 20 9.24 -31.22 -24.18
C ALA A 20 9.55 -30.65 -22.78
N VAL A 21 10.83 -30.55 -22.40
CA VAL A 21 11.25 -29.91 -21.13
C VAL A 21 10.99 -28.41 -21.15
N PHE A 22 11.22 -27.74 -22.29
CA PHE A 22 10.88 -26.32 -22.44
C PHE A 22 9.38 -26.03 -22.42
N VAL A 23 8.55 -26.93 -22.97
CA VAL A 23 7.08 -26.80 -22.91
C VAL A 23 6.54 -27.06 -21.49
N ALA A 24 7.12 -28.01 -20.75
CA ALA A 24 6.71 -28.30 -19.37
C ALA A 24 7.03 -27.13 -18.40
N ALA A 25 8.08 -26.35 -18.66
CA ALA A 25 8.36 -25.12 -17.92
C ALA A 25 7.35 -23.99 -18.18
N GLY A 26 6.58 -24.07 -19.28
CA GLY A 26 5.59 -23.07 -19.68
C GLY A 26 4.16 -23.34 -19.21
N CYS A 27 3.84 -24.53 -18.68
CA CYS A 27 2.47 -24.92 -18.34
C CYS A 27 2.18 -24.88 -16.85
N LYS A 28 2.29 -23.70 -16.22
CA LYS A 28 1.52 -23.40 -15.00
C LYS A 28 0.30 -22.60 -15.43
N ASN A 29 -0.90 -23.12 -15.12
CA ASN A 29 -2.19 -22.71 -15.67
C ASN A 29 -2.66 -21.29 -15.26
N ASP A 30 -1.78 -20.54 -14.59
CA ASP A 30 -2.07 -19.26 -13.96
C ASP A 30 -1.45 -18.07 -14.73
N GLY A 31 -0.95 -18.28 -15.95
CA GLY A 31 -0.43 -17.23 -16.83
C GLY A 31 0.87 -16.55 -16.36
N HIS A 32 1.49 -17.04 -15.28
CA HIS A 32 2.78 -16.57 -14.77
C HIS A 32 3.83 -17.68 -14.89
N PHE A 33 5.05 -17.33 -15.25
CA PHE A 33 6.16 -18.28 -15.29
C PHE A 33 7.08 -18.04 -14.10
N SER A 34 7.50 -19.13 -13.46
CA SER A 34 8.48 -19.10 -12.38
C SER A 34 9.78 -19.73 -12.87
N LEU A 35 10.85 -18.94 -12.98
CA LEU A 35 12.15 -19.39 -13.47
C LEU A 35 13.23 -19.05 -12.45
N PHE A 36 13.97 -20.07 -11.99
CA PHE A 36 15.09 -19.92 -11.04
C PHE A 36 14.75 -19.11 -9.76
N GLY A 37 13.52 -19.23 -9.26
CA GLY A 37 13.07 -18.53 -8.04
C GLY A 37 12.45 -17.15 -8.28
N TYR A 38 12.52 -16.63 -9.50
CA TYR A 38 11.77 -15.43 -9.91
C TYR A 38 10.39 -15.83 -10.37
N ASP A 39 9.37 -15.08 -9.97
CA ASP A 39 7.98 -15.33 -10.32
C ASP A 39 7.35 -14.04 -10.81
N THR A 40 6.63 -14.10 -11.93
CA THR A 40 5.97 -12.94 -12.55
C THR A 40 4.58 -12.67 -11.96
N ARG A 41 4.23 -13.31 -10.84
CA ARG A 41 2.96 -13.03 -10.15
C ARG A 41 2.89 -11.57 -9.74
N PRO A 42 1.72 -10.91 -9.89
CA PRO A 42 1.49 -9.62 -9.28
C PRO A 42 1.75 -9.70 -7.76
N PRO A 43 2.31 -8.66 -7.14
CA PRO A 43 2.57 -8.62 -5.71
C PRO A 43 1.28 -8.50 -4.86
N PHE A 44 0.11 -8.81 -5.42
CA PHE A 44 -1.19 -8.73 -4.75
C PHE A 44 -1.72 -10.11 -4.41
N ASP A 45 -2.67 -10.17 -3.48
CA ASP A 45 -3.38 -11.42 -3.23
C ASP A 45 -4.35 -11.76 -4.36
N SER A 46 -4.17 -12.92 -5.01
CA SER A 46 -5.03 -13.39 -6.10
C SER A 46 -6.45 -13.71 -5.64
N ASN A 47 -6.66 -13.91 -4.33
CA ASN A 47 -7.96 -14.13 -3.72
C ASN A 47 -8.77 -12.83 -3.53
N ILE A 48 -8.17 -11.65 -3.72
CA ILE A 48 -8.83 -10.35 -3.56
C ILE A 48 -8.94 -9.69 -4.94
N ARG A 49 -10.17 -9.50 -5.43
CA ARG A 49 -10.42 -8.90 -6.76
C ARG A 49 -11.19 -7.60 -6.70
N SER A 50 -12.01 -7.38 -5.68
CA SER A 50 -12.73 -6.13 -5.50
C SER A 50 -12.41 -5.46 -4.17
N VAL A 51 -12.22 -4.13 -4.22
CA VAL A 51 -12.04 -3.29 -3.05
C VAL A 51 -13.11 -2.20 -3.05
N TYR A 52 -13.84 -2.08 -1.95
CA TYR A 52 -14.70 -0.96 -1.66
C TYR A 52 -13.91 0.18 -1.00
N LEU A 53 -14.00 1.38 -1.57
CA LEU A 53 -13.34 2.59 -1.09
C LEU A 53 -14.39 3.60 -0.59
N PRO A 54 -14.76 3.59 0.71
CA PRO A 54 -15.51 4.68 1.30
C PRO A 54 -14.69 5.99 1.25
N LEU A 55 -15.38 7.13 1.22
CA LEU A 55 -14.72 8.43 1.36
C LEU A 55 -13.96 8.50 2.70
N PHE A 56 -12.74 9.01 2.66
CA PHE A 56 -11.93 9.13 3.86
C PHE A 56 -12.56 10.14 4.81
N LYS A 57 -12.65 9.78 6.09
CA LYS A 57 -13.13 10.72 7.11
C LYS A 57 -12.04 11.76 7.34
N VAL A 58 -12.38 13.03 7.40
CA VAL A 58 -11.41 14.09 7.66
C VAL A 58 -11.61 14.62 9.07
N ASN A 59 -10.62 14.43 9.93
CA ASN A 59 -10.57 15.03 11.27
C ASN A 59 -9.80 16.37 11.28
N ALA A 60 -9.17 16.73 10.16
CA ALA A 60 -8.44 17.98 10.00
C ALA A 60 -9.36 19.17 9.67
N TYR A 61 -8.85 20.39 9.83
CA TYR A 61 -9.60 21.60 9.51
C TYR A 61 -9.76 21.78 7.99
N HIS A 62 -10.99 21.87 7.50
CA HIS A 62 -11.33 22.11 6.08
C HIS A 62 -11.08 23.57 5.66
N THR A 63 -9.81 23.97 5.62
CA THR A 63 -9.37 25.29 5.14
C THR A 63 -8.86 25.18 3.72
N ASN A 64 -9.09 26.20 2.88
CA ASN A 64 -8.45 26.25 1.56
C ASN A 64 -6.93 26.18 1.72
N PRO A 65 -6.20 25.33 0.98
CA PRO A 65 -6.60 24.57 -0.21
C PRO A 65 -7.23 23.17 0.04
N TYR A 66 -7.18 22.64 1.26
CA TYR A 66 -7.44 21.23 1.61
C TYR A 66 -8.92 20.80 1.74
N ARG A 67 -9.85 21.43 1.01
CA ARG A 67 -11.29 21.20 1.23
C ARG A 67 -11.84 19.88 0.68
N ASN A 68 -11.24 19.35 -0.39
CA ASN A 68 -11.72 18.15 -1.09
C ASN A 68 -10.73 16.98 -0.96
N ILE A 69 -9.89 17.01 0.08
CA ILE A 69 -8.80 16.06 0.26
C ILE A 69 -9.29 14.61 0.39
N ASP A 70 -10.49 14.40 0.92
CA ASP A 70 -11.16 13.11 0.99
C ASP A 70 -11.43 12.50 -0.38
N VAL A 71 -12.00 13.28 -1.29
CA VAL A 71 -12.29 12.86 -2.67
C VAL A 71 -10.98 12.66 -3.44
N ASP A 72 -10.04 13.60 -3.29
CA ASP A 72 -8.76 13.58 -4.02
C ASP A 72 -7.89 12.38 -3.60
N ILE A 73 -7.88 12.01 -2.32
CA ILE A 73 -7.21 10.79 -1.83
C ILE A 73 -7.86 9.54 -2.42
N ASN A 74 -9.19 9.44 -2.41
CA ASN A 74 -9.91 8.29 -2.97
C ASN A 74 -9.62 8.12 -4.46
N GLU A 75 -9.66 9.21 -5.22
CA GLU A 75 -9.34 9.20 -6.64
C GLU A 75 -7.88 8.80 -6.87
N ALA A 76 -6.94 9.35 -6.09
CA ALA A 76 -5.52 9.01 -6.21
C ALA A 76 -5.26 7.53 -5.91
N ILE A 77 -5.91 6.94 -4.91
CA ILE A 77 -5.80 5.50 -4.61
C ILE A 77 -6.38 4.67 -5.76
N ALA A 78 -7.57 5.00 -6.25
CA ALA A 78 -8.19 4.30 -7.37
C ALA A 78 -7.34 4.40 -8.65
N ARG A 79 -6.73 5.55 -8.87
CA ARG A 79 -5.80 5.80 -9.97
C ARG A 79 -4.55 4.95 -9.84
N GLU A 80 -3.90 4.93 -8.67
CA GLU A 80 -2.68 4.14 -8.40
C GLU A 80 -2.94 2.63 -8.54
N LEU A 81 -4.08 2.12 -8.05
CA LEU A 81 -4.46 0.71 -8.23
C LEU A 81 -4.58 0.32 -9.71
N ASN A 82 -5.17 1.19 -10.53
CA ASN A 82 -5.29 0.98 -11.97
C ASN A 82 -3.94 1.11 -12.68
N GLN A 83 -3.09 2.08 -12.29
CA GLN A 83 -1.77 2.30 -12.88
C GLN A 83 -0.81 1.12 -12.64
N ARG A 84 -0.85 0.51 -11.44
CA ARG A 84 -0.04 -0.67 -11.12
C ARG A 84 -0.52 -1.97 -11.76
N HIS A 85 -1.56 -1.91 -12.60
CA HIS A 85 -2.19 -3.09 -13.20
C HIS A 85 -2.56 -4.13 -12.12
N SER A 86 -3.04 -3.65 -10.97
CA SER A 86 -3.48 -4.53 -9.90
C SER A 86 -4.69 -5.36 -10.38
N PRO A 87 -4.79 -6.65 -10.02
CA PRO A 87 -5.99 -7.45 -10.27
C PRO A 87 -7.21 -6.91 -9.50
N ILE A 88 -6.97 -6.05 -8.51
CA ILE A 88 -8.00 -5.43 -7.68
C ILE A 88 -8.71 -4.30 -8.45
N LYS A 89 -10.03 -4.36 -8.49
CA LYS A 89 -10.91 -3.31 -9.03
C LYS A 89 -11.64 -2.59 -7.92
N VAL A 90 -11.72 -1.27 -8.05
CA VAL A 90 -12.46 -0.41 -7.13
C VAL A 90 -13.95 -0.51 -7.47
N VAL A 91 -14.75 -0.81 -6.45
CA VAL A 91 -16.20 -0.96 -6.55
C VAL A 91 -16.88 0.05 -5.61
N SER A 92 -18.02 0.59 -6.04
CA SER A 92 -18.77 1.59 -5.27
C SER A 92 -19.78 1.01 -4.30
N ASP A 93 -20.16 -0.27 -4.47
CA ASP A 93 -21.10 -0.98 -3.60
C ASP A 93 -20.36 -1.85 -2.58
N PRO A 94 -20.69 -1.77 -1.28
CA PRO A 94 -20.06 -2.59 -0.26
C PRO A 94 -20.51 -4.06 -0.28
N ALA A 95 -21.72 -4.39 -0.74
CA ALA A 95 -22.23 -5.76 -0.74
C ALA A 95 -21.56 -6.65 -1.80
N GLY A 96 -21.11 -6.05 -2.91
CA GLY A 96 -20.36 -6.73 -3.98
C GLY A 96 -18.83 -6.73 -3.83
N ALA A 97 -18.28 -6.24 -2.73
CA ALA A 97 -16.84 -6.10 -2.53
C ALA A 97 -16.23 -7.22 -1.67
N ASP A 98 -15.03 -7.69 -2.04
CA ASP A 98 -14.29 -8.69 -1.25
C ASP A 98 -13.68 -8.07 -0.01
N THR A 99 -13.17 -6.83 -0.13
CA THR A 99 -12.46 -6.13 0.94
C THR A 99 -12.85 -4.66 0.96
N GLU A 100 -12.60 -3.99 2.08
CA GLU A 100 -12.87 -2.56 2.24
C GLU A 100 -11.68 -1.85 2.88
N LEU A 101 -11.38 -0.65 2.37
CA LEU A 101 -10.32 0.20 2.88
C LEU A 101 -10.92 1.44 3.55
N ILE A 102 -10.88 1.48 4.87
CA ILE A 102 -11.39 2.60 5.64
C ILE A 102 -10.21 3.47 6.06
N GLY A 103 -10.33 4.77 5.84
CA GLY A 103 -9.30 5.72 6.21
C GLY A 103 -9.86 6.94 6.93
N THR A 104 -9.05 7.49 7.82
CA THR A 104 -9.28 8.78 8.45
C THR A 104 -8.04 9.65 8.29
N VAL A 105 -8.20 10.84 7.71
CA VAL A 105 -7.16 11.88 7.66
C VAL A 105 -7.04 12.49 9.05
N ALA A 106 -5.97 12.14 9.74
CA ALA A 106 -5.72 12.57 11.11
C ALA A 106 -5.21 14.01 11.18
N ASN A 107 -4.28 14.38 10.29
CA ASN A 107 -3.71 15.71 10.27
C ASN A 107 -3.13 16.11 8.91
N ILE A 108 -3.04 17.42 8.68
CA ILE A 108 -2.40 18.02 7.51
C ILE A 108 -1.49 19.13 8.04
N TYR A 109 -0.19 18.95 7.91
CA TYR A 109 0.82 19.89 8.37
C TYR A 109 1.55 20.52 7.19
N LYS A 110 1.88 21.79 7.35
CA LYS A 110 2.83 22.48 6.47
C LYS A 110 4.11 22.71 7.26
N ASN A 111 5.12 21.91 6.98
CA ASN A 111 6.41 22.01 7.65
C ASN A 111 7.35 22.96 6.89
N GLN A 112 7.81 24.00 7.56
CA GLN A 112 8.69 25.00 6.93
C GLN A 112 10.15 24.57 7.05
N LEU A 113 10.73 24.16 5.93
CA LEU A 113 12.10 23.63 5.89
C LEU A 113 13.14 24.75 5.76
N ASN A 114 12.91 25.72 4.88
CA ASN A 114 13.88 26.77 4.60
C ASN A 114 13.26 28.17 4.45
N ARG A 115 14.02 29.19 4.84
CA ARG A 115 13.66 30.60 4.87
C ARG A 115 14.74 31.45 4.20
N ASN A 116 14.33 32.54 3.55
CA ASN A 116 15.28 33.54 3.07
C ASN A 116 15.56 34.61 4.15
N GLN A 117 16.47 35.56 3.86
CA GLN A 117 16.83 36.65 4.77
C GLN A 117 15.65 37.58 5.11
N PHE A 118 14.62 37.63 4.25
CA PHE A 118 13.38 38.36 4.47
C PHE A 118 12.32 37.53 5.21
N ASN A 119 12.69 36.37 5.78
CA ASN A 119 11.82 35.43 6.47
C ASN A 119 10.67 34.87 5.58
N LEU A 120 10.82 34.91 4.26
CA LEU A 120 9.91 34.25 3.33
C LEU A 120 10.28 32.78 3.16
N LEU A 121 9.29 31.93 2.92
CA LEU A 121 9.47 30.50 2.71
C LEU A 121 10.16 30.23 1.38
N ARG A 122 11.37 29.66 1.43
CA ARG A 122 12.08 29.16 0.23
C ARG A 122 11.73 27.72 -0.07
N GLU A 123 11.41 26.96 0.98
CA GLU A 123 11.07 25.55 0.89
C GLU A 123 10.17 25.16 2.05
N PHE A 124 9.13 24.39 1.75
CA PHE A 124 8.32 23.73 2.75
C PHE A 124 7.85 22.37 2.26
N ASP A 125 7.35 21.56 3.18
CA ASP A 125 6.78 20.26 2.92
C ASP A 125 5.33 20.22 3.40
N VAL A 126 4.46 19.61 2.61
CA VAL A 126 3.08 19.32 2.98
C VAL A 126 3.03 17.86 3.44
N MET A 127 2.81 17.66 4.73
CA MET A 127 2.72 16.34 5.34
C MET A 127 1.27 16.00 5.64
N ILE A 128 0.75 14.93 5.05
CA ILE A 128 -0.60 14.42 5.31
C ILE A 128 -0.46 13.12 6.10
N THR A 129 -1.09 13.07 7.27
CA THR A 129 -1.12 11.88 8.14
C THR A 129 -2.46 11.21 8.05
N VAL A 130 -2.47 9.92 7.69
CA VAL A 130 -3.69 9.15 7.47
C VAL A 130 -3.62 7.83 8.21
N GLU A 131 -4.72 7.52 8.89
CA GLU A 131 -4.92 6.27 9.61
C GLU A 131 -5.81 5.37 8.76
N ILE A 132 -5.30 4.19 8.39
CA ILE A 132 -6.03 3.26 7.54
C ILE A 132 -6.29 1.92 8.25
N VAL A 133 -7.40 1.28 7.89
CA VAL A 133 -7.75 -0.09 8.23
C VAL A 133 -8.22 -0.76 6.96
N TRP A 134 -7.51 -1.78 6.52
CA TRP A 134 -7.93 -2.64 5.42
C TRP A 134 -8.47 -3.93 6.02
N ARG A 135 -9.70 -4.30 5.68
CA ARG A 135 -10.33 -5.53 6.18
C ARG A 135 -11.03 -6.29 5.07
N ASP A 136 -11.04 -7.62 5.23
CA ASP A 136 -11.76 -8.52 4.36
C ASP A 136 -13.22 -8.61 4.79
N LEU A 137 -14.15 -8.32 3.87
CA LEU A 137 -15.58 -8.33 4.14
C LEU A 137 -16.13 -9.76 4.26
N ARG A 138 -15.47 -10.73 3.64
CA ARG A 138 -15.91 -12.14 3.66
C ARG A 138 -15.58 -12.81 4.99
N THR A 139 -14.41 -12.52 5.53
CA THR A 139 -13.89 -13.15 6.75
C THR A 139 -13.96 -12.25 7.98
N GLY A 140 -14.14 -10.94 7.80
CA GLY A 140 -14.04 -9.93 8.86
C GLY A 140 -12.61 -9.70 9.36
N LYS A 141 -11.60 -10.34 8.74
CA LYS A 141 -10.21 -10.23 9.17
C LYS A 141 -9.62 -8.89 8.72
N VAL A 142 -8.97 -8.19 9.65
CA VAL A 142 -8.17 -7.00 9.34
C VAL A 142 -6.85 -7.45 8.69
N LEU A 143 -6.61 -6.98 7.48
CA LEU A 143 -5.44 -7.30 6.66
C LEU A 143 -4.28 -6.35 6.90
N THR A 144 -4.53 -5.13 7.40
CA THR A 144 -3.46 -4.22 7.83
C THR A 144 -2.73 -4.81 9.03
N SER A 145 -1.41 -5.04 8.88
CA SER A 145 -0.54 -5.32 10.02
C SER A 145 -0.22 -4.00 10.71
N SER A 146 -1.10 -3.55 11.62
CA SER A 146 -0.67 -2.54 12.56
C SER A 146 0.44 -3.17 13.42
N ARG A 147 1.58 -2.49 13.54
CA ARG A 147 2.62 -2.89 14.50
C ARG A 147 1.92 -2.97 15.85
N GLY A 148 1.80 -4.21 16.34
CA GLY A 148 0.99 -4.54 17.51
C GLY A 148 1.33 -3.67 18.71
N PRO A 149 0.43 -3.64 19.71
CA PRO A 149 0.56 -2.75 20.84
C PRO A 149 1.97 -2.85 21.40
N VAL A 150 2.64 -1.69 21.49
CA VAL A 150 3.91 -1.57 22.21
C VAL A 150 3.68 -2.24 23.56
N ALA A 151 4.45 -3.29 23.86
CA ALA A 151 4.35 -3.97 25.15
C ALA A 151 4.37 -2.87 26.22
N PRO A 152 3.39 -2.85 27.16
CA PRO A 152 3.36 -1.81 28.17
C PRO A 152 4.74 -1.73 28.81
N LEU A 153 5.40 -0.58 28.67
CA LEU A 153 6.61 -0.35 29.44
C LEU A 153 6.21 -0.56 30.91
N PRO A 154 7.04 -1.25 31.72
CA PRO A 154 6.73 -1.43 33.13
C PRO A 154 6.56 -0.04 33.75
N VAL A 155 5.30 0.33 34.01
CA VAL A 155 4.97 1.57 34.72
C VAL A 155 5.36 1.35 36.17
N SER A 156 6.60 1.69 36.52
CA SER A 156 6.95 1.85 37.93
C SER A 156 6.10 3.01 38.45
N PRO A 157 5.35 2.83 39.54
CA PRO A 157 4.71 3.96 40.19
C PRO A 157 5.81 4.94 40.64
N PHE A 158 5.50 6.24 40.56
CA PHE A 158 6.38 7.28 41.10
C PHE A 158 6.58 7.10 42.61
N ASP A 159 5.57 6.57 43.29
CA ASP A 159 5.61 6.16 44.69
C ASP A 159 5.74 4.63 44.79
N THR A 160 6.88 4.15 45.29
CA THR A 160 7.18 2.72 45.45
C THR A 160 6.29 2.00 46.47
N THR A 161 5.51 2.74 47.26
CA THR A 161 4.58 2.15 48.26
C THR A 161 3.21 1.82 47.68
N LEU A 162 2.89 2.35 46.49
CA LEU A 162 1.63 2.07 45.81
C LEU A 162 1.74 0.80 44.95
N PRO A 163 0.72 -0.07 44.95
CA PRO A 163 0.69 -1.21 44.04
C PRO A 163 0.68 -0.73 42.58
N ALA A 164 1.38 -1.44 41.70
CA ALA A 164 1.39 -1.15 40.28
C ALA A 164 -0.06 -1.15 39.74
N ALA A 165 -0.41 -0.12 38.97
CA ALA A 165 -1.72 -0.06 38.32
C ALA A 165 -1.92 -1.30 37.45
N PRO A 166 -3.12 -1.92 37.45
CA PRO A 166 -3.40 -3.02 36.55
C PRO A 166 -3.14 -2.56 35.11
N PRO A 167 -2.54 -3.43 34.27
CA PRO A 167 -2.29 -3.07 32.89
C PRO A 167 -3.61 -2.65 32.23
N PRO A 168 -3.62 -1.56 31.44
CA PRO A 168 -4.83 -1.15 30.74
C PRO A 168 -5.33 -2.34 29.90
N PRO A 169 -6.66 -2.56 29.84
CA PRO A 169 -7.21 -3.62 29.01
C PRO A 169 -6.71 -3.42 27.57
N PRO A 170 -6.33 -4.50 26.87
CA PRO A 170 -5.87 -4.37 25.49
C PRO A 170 -6.96 -3.68 24.66
N PRO A 171 -6.59 -2.74 23.77
CA PRO A 171 -7.55 -2.07 22.93
C PRO A 171 -8.36 -3.13 22.16
N THR A 172 -9.67 -3.16 22.37
CA THR A 172 -10.58 -4.17 21.80
C THR A 172 -10.93 -3.88 20.33
N GLY A 173 -10.33 -2.84 19.73
CA GLY A 173 -10.55 -2.42 18.35
C GLY A 173 -9.39 -2.76 17.42
N ALA A 174 -9.68 -2.80 16.12
CA ALA A 174 -8.64 -2.84 15.09
C ALA A 174 -7.75 -1.61 15.24
N ILE A 175 -6.47 -1.82 15.53
CA ILE A 175 -5.49 -0.73 15.63
C ILE A 175 -5.25 -0.22 14.21
N PRO A 176 -5.54 1.06 13.89
CA PRO A 176 -5.28 1.60 12.57
C PRO A 176 -3.78 1.67 12.29
N LEU A 177 -3.42 1.58 11.02
CA LEU A 177 -2.05 1.81 10.53
C LEU A 177 -1.90 3.28 10.14
N THR A 178 -0.98 3.99 10.77
CA THR A 178 -0.64 5.38 10.41
C THR A 178 0.34 5.42 9.24
N ILE A 179 0.00 6.19 8.21
CA ILE A 179 0.74 6.39 6.97
C ILE A 179 0.97 7.89 6.76
N TYR A 180 2.12 8.25 6.18
CA TYR A 180 2.55 9.64 5.99
C TYR A 180 2.79 9.94 4.51
N GLY A 181 2.01 10.85 3.94
CA GLY A 181 2.29 11.45 2.63
C GLY A 181 3.12 12.72 2.76
N PHE A 182 4.07 12.92 1.85
CA PHE A 182 4.95 14.09 1.81
C PHE A 182 4.96 14.73 0.42
N GLY A 183 4.98 16.06 0.39
CA GLY A 183 4.91 16.87 -0.81
C GLY A 183 5.77 18.11 -0.66
N ARG A 184 6.99 18.04 -1.18
CA ARG A 184 7.94 19.16 -1.20
C ARG A 184 7.43 20.27 -2.12
N VAL A 185 7.57 21.52 -1.67
CA VAL A 185 7.22 22.71 -2.42
C VAL A 185 8.34 23.74 -2.37
N LEU A 186 8.66 24.28 -3.55
CA LEU A 186 9.61 25.36 -3.77
C LEU A 186 8.89 26.59 -4.36
N PRO A 187 8.38 27.51 -3.52
CA PRO A 187 7.64 28.69 -3.97
C PRO A 187 8.44 29.60 -4.91
N GLU A 188 9.75 29.64 -4.75
CA GLU A 188 10.66 30.43 -5.60
C GLU A 188 10.69 29.93 -7.05
N LEU A 189 10.27 28.68 -7.29
CA LEU A 189 10.14 28.08 -8.62
C LEU A 189 8.71 28.22 -9.18
N GLY A 190 7.83 28.96 -8.50
CA GLY A 190 6.43 29.14 -8.88
C GLY A 190 5.51 28.00 -8.43
N GLU A 191 5.99 27.08 -7.58
CA GLU A 191 5.14 26.04 -7.02
C GLU A 191 4.20 26.61 -5.96
N SER A 192 2.99 26.05 -5.91
CA SER A 192 1.94 26.49 -5.00
C SER A 192 1.66 25.45 -3.92
N ASN A 193 0.89 25.83 -2.90
CA ASN A 193 0.41 24.88 -1.89
C ASN A 193 -0.36 23.71 -2.53
N THR A 194 -1.14 23.98 -3.58
CA THR A 194 -1.91 22.96 -4.33
C THR A 194 -1.01 21.95 -5.02
N THR A 195 0.14 22.40 -5.55
CA THR A 195 1.14 21.50 -6.14
C THR A 195 1.72 20.55 -5.09
N GLY A 196 2.06 21.07 -3.92
CA GLY A 196 2.54 20.26 -2.79
C GLY A 196 1.51 19.28 -2.25
N GLU A 197 0.27 19.73 -2.13
CA GLU A 197 -0.87 18.89 -1.74
C GLU A 197 -1.04 17.71 -2.70
N GLN A 198 -1.08 17.96 -4.01
CA GLN A 198 -1.19 16.88 -4.99
C GLN A 198 0.00 15.91 -4.93
N ALA A 199 1.22 16.42 -4.73
CA ALA A 199 2.41 15.59 -4.55
C ALA A 199 2.31 14.70 -3.29
N ALA A 200 1.85 15.28 -2.18
CA ALA A 200 1.63 14.57 -0.92
C ALA A 200 0.55 13.49 -1.07
N ILE A 201 -0.59 13.80 -1.69
CA ILE A 201 -1.67 12.85 -1.99
C ILE A 201 -1.18 11.69 -2.86
N ASN A 202 -0.43 11.98 -3.93
CA ASN A 202 0.14 10.94 -4.79
C ASN A 202 1.12 10.03 -4.03
N SER A 203 1.97 10.63 -3.18
CA SER A 203 2.91 9.85 -2.35
C SER A 203 2.17 8.95 -1.35
N LEU A 204 1.10 9.47 -0.75
CA LEU A 204 0.25 8.76 0.20
C LEU A 204 -0.45 7.59 -0.47
N ALA A 205 -1.06 7.82 -1.64
CA ALA A 205 -1.75 6.78 -2.40
C ALA A 205 -0.79 5.62 -2.75
N ARG A 206 0.44 5.92 -3.19
CA ARG A 206 1.46 4.88 -3.42
C ARG A 206 1.80 4.09 -2.16
N GLN A 207 1.93 4.77 -1.03
CA GLN A 207 2.27 4.10 0.23
C GLN A 207 1.11 3.22 0.71
N ILE A 208 -0.14 3.68 0.60
CA ILE A 208 -1.34 2.89 0.91
C ILE A 208 -1.38 1.64 0.04
N VAL A 209 -1.20 1.77 -1.27
CA VAL A 209 -1.22 0.63 -2.20
C VAL A 209 -0.08 -0.35 -1.91
N ASN A 210 1.13 0.14 -1.56
CA ASN A 210 2.23 -0.72 -1.10
C ASN A 210 1.86 -1.54 0.14
N GLN A 211 1.01 -1.02 1.05
CA GLN A 211 0.53 -1.77 2.21
C GLN A 211 -0.53 -2.82 1.85
N MET A 212 -1.13 -2.72 0.66
CA MET A 212 -2.06 -3.73 0.13
C MET A 212 -1.34 -4.85 -0.63
N GLU A 213 -0.06 -4.65 -0.97
CA GLU A 213 0.78 -5.68 -1.57
C GLU A 213 1.19 -6.73 -0.51
N LYS A 214 1.36 -7.98 -0.94
CA LYS A 214 1.83 -9.05 -0.07
C LYS A 214 3.25 -8.73 0.42
N PRO A 215 3.54 -8.91 1.73
CA PRO A 215 4.90 -8.87 2.20
C PRO A 215 5.71 -9.98 1.52
N TRP A 216 6.94 -9.67 1.14
CA TRP A 216 7.88 -10.58 0.48
C TRP A 216 8.40 -11.66 1.43
#